data_AF-A0A1Q8RPC9-F1
#
_entry.id   AF-A0A1Q8RPC9-F1
#
_cell.length_a   1.000
_cell.length_b   1.000
_cell.length_c   1.000
_cell.angle_alpha   90.00
_cell.angle_beta   90.00
_cell.angle_gamma   90.00
#
_symmetry.space_group_name_H-M   'P 1'
#
loop_
_entity.id
_entity.type
_entity.pdbx_description
1 polymer ?
#
loop_
_entity_poly.entity_id
_entity_poly.type
_entity_poly.pdbx_seq_one_letter_code
_entity_poly.pdbx_strand_id
1 'polypeptide(L)'
;MPPTARSINDELSIELLNPSTPSFPGSVILGRVMRQAPVNAPSATVRVRLQGRAKAKLVVSRGESKSYYRSRFKFWSESAVVDTVHDGPVSDADNGPLSWPFALAVPTHTSADALNFGLSEKERSASFVKVPGQITASAGIPEQPLPGSFYYDYSGFSKKWHGFVEFWIEAELAVQGTAKSRARVFKATLPIRINSPPAPGPPITDFRLETRNMPGCVSSHRLVPGMEDGELSFRQKRQRFFGSSKVPSLRYVLQVRYPTVIQLGSPSTIPFLLRVIPDREKSSEIIADVSQTLTIKSVELEVRTTVSIICPGTFDWHSTDQTRKVLLASTSTFSSLIEGGVALPFGADEKPLDLGALLGIKVDAMGRVLKEGRETPINSAPDSIIVPTYTTYCVKTEHELVWQVALTVAGESWKCSTTQKLLVLPQSQDMLTNGTESADLKGFTPGGVAALAFGATAIEFASNSASLLEVVAALSELDI
;
A
#
# COMPACT_ATOMS: atom_id res chain seq x y z
N MET A 1 -0.53 15.00 14.53
CA MET A 1 -0.38 16.29 13.82
C MET A 1 -1.34 16.16 12.68
N PRO A 2 -2.37 17.00 12.59
CA PRO A 2 -3.32 16.87 11.50
C PRO A 2 -2.65 17.27 10.18
N PRO A 3 -3.08 16.67 9.05
CA PRO A 3 -2.86 17.23 7.73
C PRO A 3 -3.37 18.68 7.66
N THR A 4 -2.95 19.41 6.63
CA THR A 4 -3.42 20.77 6.37
C THR A 4 -4.93 20.73 6.14
N ALA A 5 -5.69 21.53 6.90
CA ALA A 5 -7.13 21.60 6.78
C ALA A 5 -7.53 22.56 5.65
N ARG A 6 -8.72 22.34 5.09
CA ARG A 6 -9.33 23.30 4.17
C ARG A 6 -9.74 24.55 4.95
N SER A 7 -9.39 25.72 4.43
CA SER A 7 -9.82 27.01 4.96
C SER A 7 -10.60 27.74 3.88
N ILE A 8 -11.88 27.97 4.16
CA ILE A 8 -12.81 28.71 3.32
C ILE A 8 -13.43 29.79 4.21
N ASN A 9 -13.46 31.02 3.73
CA ASN A 9 -14.25 32.10 4.31
C ASN A 9 -14.72 33.03 3.19
N ASP A 10 -15.60 33.98 3.52
CA ASP A 10 -16.11 34.95 2.55
C ASP A 10 -15.02 35.90 2.03
N GLU A 11 -13.92 36.05 2.78
CA GLU A 11 -12.81 36.93 2.43
C GLU A 11 -11.92 36.35 1.33
N LEU A 12 -11.75 35.03 1.28
CA LEU A 12 -10.99 34.34 0.26
C LEU A 12 -11.32 32.85 0.24
N SER A 13 -11.48 32.29 -0.96
CA SER A 13 -11.66 30.85 -1.16
C SER A 13 -11.01 30.40 -2.48
N ILE A 14 -10.80 29.09 -2.60
CA ILE A 14 -10.16 28.45 -3.76
C ILE A 14 -11.14 27.43 -4.34
N GLU A 15 -11.37 27.52 -5.64
CA GLU A 15 -12.18 26.58 -6.40
C GLU A 15 -11.36 25.97 -7.54
N LEU A 16 -11.39 24.65 -7.67
CA LEU A 16 -10.77 23.96 -8.80
C LEU A 16 -11.74 23.91 -9.96
N LEU A 17 -11.24 24.05 -11.19
CA LEU A 17 -12.05 23.92 -12.40
C LEU A 17 -12.54 22.48 -12.59
N ASN A 18 -11.66 21.50 -12.33
CA ASN A 18 -11.96 20.07 -12.47
C ASN A 18 -11.57 19.31 -11.19
N PRO A 19 -12.36 19.42 -10.10
CA PRO A 19 -12.01 18.81 -8.80
C PRO A 19 -11.97 17.28 -8.82
N SER A 20 -12.65 16.66 -9.79
CA SER A 20 -12.72 15.20 -9.93
C SER A 20 -11.56 14.62 -10.77
N THR A 21 -10.79 15.45 -11.46
CA THR A 21 -9.69 14.97 -12.32
C THR A 21 -8.49 14.61 -11.45
N PRO A 22 -7.97 13.37 -11.55
CA PRO A 22 -6.77 12.98 -10.81
C PRO A 22 -5.58 13.82 -11.26
N SER A 23 -4.84 14.38 -10.29
CA SER A 23 -3.60 15.12 -10.57
C SER A 23 -2.40 14.19 -10.41
N PHE A 24 -1.45 14.27 -11.34
CA PHE A 24 -0.19 13.52 -11.32
C PHE A 24 0.99 14.49 -11.36
N PRO A 25 2.21 14.05 -11.00
CA PRO A 25 3.42 14.82 -11.27
C PRO A 25 3.48 15.26 -12.75
N GLY A 26 3.76 16.54 -13.00
CA GLY A 26 3.73 17.15 -14.35
C GLY A 26 2.36 17.65 -14.82
N SER A 27 1.26 17.37 -14.11
CA SER A 27 -0.06 17.91 -14.44
C SER A 27 -0.13 19.42 -14.17
N VAL A 28 -1.06 20.12 -14.83
CA VAL A 28 -1.39 21.52 -14.52
C VAL A 28 -2.72 21.56 -13.79
N ILE A 29 -2.72 22.15 -12.59
CA ILE A 29 -3.92 22.35 -11.79
C ILE A 29 -4.51 23.71 -12.15
N LEU A 30 -5.74 23.69 -12.63
CA LEU A 30 -6.48 24.88 -13.02
C LEU A 30 -7.57 25.18 -11.98
N GLY A 31 -7.72 26.46 -11.63
CA GLY A 31 -8.76 26.89 -10.71
C GLY A 31 -8.93 28.40 -10.70
N ARG A 32 -9.62 28.89 -9.66
CA ARG A 32 -9.82 30.31 -9.41
C ARG A 32 -9.79 30.61 -7.91
N VAL A 33 -9.29 31.78 -7.59
CA VAL A 33 -9.43 32.40 -6.27
C VAL A 33 -10.68 33.26 -6.29
N MET A 34 -11.56 33.05 -5.32
CA MET A 34 -12.82 33.76 -5.19
C MET A 34 -12.81 34.61 -3.93
N ARG A 35 -13.38 35.81 -4.01
CA ARG A 35 -13.65 36.65 -2.85
C ARG A 35 -15.08 37.17 -2.91
N GLN A 36 -15.85 36.92 -1.86
CA GLN A 36 -17.25 37.34 -1.71
C GLN A 36 -17.34 38.64 -0.91
N ALA A 37 -16.46 38.81 0.08
CA ALA A 37 -16.43 40.01 0.91
C ALA A 37 -15.94 41.23 0.10
N PRO A 38 -16.61 42.39 0.23
CA PRO A 38 -16.18 43.62 -0.44
C PRO A 38 -14.71 43.95 -0.19
N VAL A 39 -14.03 44.48 -1.20
CA VAL A 39 -12.70 45.07 -1.08
C VAL A 39 -12.53 46.21 -2.08
N ASN A 40 -12.12 47.36 -1.52
CA ASN A 40 -11.66 48.48 -2.31
C ASN A 40 -10.26 48.86 -1.85
N ALA A 41 -9.28 48.61 -2.71
CA ALA A 41 -7.86 48.82 -2.43
C ALA A 41 -7.16 49.39 -3.66
N PRO A 42 -6.39 50.48 -3.52
CA PRO A 42 -5.63 51.05 -4.64
C PRO A 42 -4.45 50.16 -5.06
N SER A 43 -4.02 49.25 -4.17
CA SER A 43 -2.99 48.25 -4.46
C SER A 43 -3.26 46.99 -3.64
N ALA A 44 -3.45 45.89 -4.36
CA ALA A 44 -3.51 44.56 -3.81
C ALA A 44 -2.81 43.56 -4.73
N THR A 45 -2.27 42.50 -4.13
CA THR A 45 -1.63 41.42 -4.85
C THR A 45 -2.33 40.12 -4.47
N VAL A 46 -2.73 39.32 -5.45
CA VAL A 46 -3.29 37.97 -5.25
C VAL A 46 -2.27 36.96 -5.72
N ARG A 47 -1.85 36.07 -4.82
CA ARG A 47 -0.89 35.00 -5.10
C ARG A 47 -1.49 33.65 -4.76
N VAL A 48 -1.21 32.68 -5.62
CA VAL A 48 -1.60 31.29 -5.43
C VAL A 48 -0.34 30.44 -5.45
N ARG A 49 -0.19 29.52 -4.49
CA ARG A 49 1.01 28.69 -4.34
C ARG A 49 0.62 27.24 -4.19
N LEU A 50 1.35 26.34 -4.84
CA LEU A 50 1.30 24.91 -4.56
C LEU A 50 2.35 24.57 -3.51
N GLN A 51 1.96 23.82 -2.49
CA GLN A 51 2.84 23.35 -1.43
C GLN A 51 2.82 21.83 -1.35
N GLY A 52 3.95 21.23 -0.96
CA GLY A 52 4.11 19.78 -0.87
C GLY A 52 5.11 19.41 0.22
N ARG A 53 4.76 18.39 1.03
CA ARG A 53 5.67 17.89 2.07
C ARG A 53 5.41 16.44 2.46
N ALA A 54 6.45 15.80 2.98
CA ALA A 54 6.35 14.58 3.77
C ALA A 54 6.55 14.88 5.25
N LYS A 55 5.76 14.24 6.12
CA LYS A 55 5.92 14.32 7.57
C LYS A 55 5.70 12.97 8.23
N ALA A 56 6.43 12.74 9.30
CA ALA A 56 6.18 11.65 10.22
C ALA A 56 6.17 12.17 11.66
N LYS A 57 5.38 11.52 12.53
CA LYS A 57 5.36 11.76 13.97
C LYS A 57 5.32 10.42 14.69
N LEU A 58 6.25 10.19 15.59
CA LEU A 58 6.26 9.07 16.53
C LEU A 58 6.06 9.61 17.95
N VAL A 59 5.14 8.98 18.68
CA VAL A 59 4.89 9.20 20.11
C VAL A 59 5.15 7.89 20.83
N VAL A 60 6.08 7.90 21.78
CA VAL A 60 6.40 6.75 22.63
C VAL A 60 5.98 7.07 24.06
N SER A 61 5.10 6.25 24.63
CA SER A 61 4.68 6.35 26.03
C SER A 61 5.49 5.38 26.87
N ARG A 62 6.08 5.87 27.96
CA ARG A 62 6.83 5.09 28.96
C ARG A 62 6.25 5.40 30.34
N GLY A 63 5.11 4.79 30.65
CA GLY A 63 4.31 5.12 31.83
C GLY A 63 3.84 6.57 31.78
N GLU A 64 4.26 7.37 32.76
CA GLU A 64 3.91 8.79 32.88
C GLU A 64 4.62 9.71 31.88
N SER A 65 5.71 9.25 31.26
CA SER A 65 6.50 10.06 30.33
C SER A 65 6.12 9.79 28.86
N LYS A 66 6.15 10.84 28.03
CA LYS A 66 5.94 10.75 26.58
C LYS A 66 7.09 11.41 25.83
N SER A 67 7.65 10.68 24.87
CA SER A 67 8.65 11.19 23.93
C SER A 67 8.00 11.42 22.56
N TYR A 68 8.38 12.53 21.91
CA TYR A 68 7.84 12.93 20.61
C TYR A 68 8.97 13.10 19.60
N TYR A 69 8.91 12.35 18.51
CA TYR A 69 9.86 12.44 17.40
C TYR A 69 9.12 12.84 16.13
N ARG A 70 9.76 13.64 15.29
CA ARG A 70 9.11 14.25 14.12
C ARG A 70 10.10 14.38 12.96
N SER A 71 9.69 13.93 11.78
CA SER A 71 10.36 14.24 10.51
C SER A 71 9.52 15.20 9.70
N ARG A 72 10.17 16.10 8.98
CA ARG A 72 9.53 17.04 8.05
C ARG A 72 10.44 17.30 6.87
N PHE A 73 9.94 17.05 5.68
CA PHE A 73 10.63 17.28 4.41
C PHE A 73 9.74 18.11 3.51
N LYS A 74 10.09 19.37 3.26
CA LYS A 74 9.41 20.21 2.25
C LYS A 74 9.95 19.83 0.88
N PHE A 75 9.08 19.61 -0.09
CA PHE A 75 9.50 19.16 -1.41
C PHE A 75 10.08 20.27 -2.28
N TRP A 76 9.70 21.52 -2.03
CA TRP A 76 10.22 22.71 -2.71
C TRP A 76 10.10 23.94 -1.79
N SER A 77 10.73 25.05 -2.20
CA SER A 77 10.62 26.34 -1.50
C SER A 77 9.24 26.97 -1.71
N GLU A 78 8.80 27.82 -0.80
CA GLU A 78 7.45 28.39 -0.86
C GLU A 78 7.20 29.26 -2.11
N SER A 79 8.25 29.69 -2.80
CA SER A 79 8.19 30.47 -4.03
C SER A 79 8.40 29.65 -5.31
N ALA A 80 8.60 28.33 -5.22
CA ALA A 80 8.94 27.51 -6.39
C ALA A 80 7.76 27.30 -7.35
N VAL A 81 6.56 27.11 -6.80
CA VAL A 81 5.34 26.90 -7.59
C VAL A 81 4.31 27.95 -7.17
N VAL A 82 4.37 29.10 -7.83
CA VAL A 82 3.57 30.28 -7.53
C VAL A 82 3.02 30.91 -8.79
N ASP A 83 1.79 31.38 -8.72
CA ASP A 83 1.12 32.19 -9.74
C ASP A 83 0.66 33.50 -9.09
N THR A 84 1.05 34.64 -9.66
CA THR A 84 0.59 35.96 -9.21
C THR A 84 -0.51 36.40 -10.16
N VAL A 85 -1.75 36.09 -9.78
CA VAL A 85 -2.94 36.22 -10.65
C VAL A 85 -3.51 37.64 -10.68
N HIS A 86 -3.07 38.50 -9.77
CA HIS A 86 -3.41 39.92 -9.76
C HIS A 86 -2.32 40.72 -9.06
N ASP A 87 -1.99 41.88 -9.62
CA ASP A 87 -1.19 42.91 -8.97
C ASP A 87 -1.66 44.30 -9.43
N GLY A 88 -2.25 45.07 -8.53
CA GLY A 88 -2.83 46.36 -8.86
C GLY A 88 -4.08 46.71 -8.05
N PRO A 89 -4.83 47.75 -8.46
CA PRO A 89 -6.05 48.14 -7.77
C PRO A 89 -7.14 47.06 -7.85
N VAL A 90 -7.95 46.97 -6.81
CA VAL A 90 -9.13 46.08 -6.72
C VAL A 90 -10.31 46.91 -6.23
N SER A 91 -11.43 46.84 -6.93
CA SER A 91 -12.68 47.51 -6.54
C SER A 91 -13.87 46.64 -6.94
N ASP A 92 -14.90 46.62 -6.09
CA ASP A 92 -16.15 45.84 -6.29
C ASP A 92 -17.09 46.42 -7.39
N ALA A 93 -16.54 46.89 -8.50
CA ALA A 93 -17.27 47.71 -9.49
C ALA A 93 -18.49 47.02 -10.12
N ASP A 94 -18.54 45.68 -10.12
CA ASP A 94 -19.56 44.89 -10.83
C ASP A 94 -20.59 44.17 -9.94
N ASN A 95 -20.70 44.54 -8.66
CA ASN A 95 -21.75 44.03 -7.74
C ASN A 95 -21.78 42.49 -7.58
N GLY A 96 -20.68 41.80 -7.92
CA GLY A 96 -20.52 40.36 -7.86
C GLY A 96 -19.17 39.95 -7.25
N PRO A 97 -19.00 38.66 -6.93
CA PRO A 97 -17.76 38.18 -6.34
C PRO A 97 -16.57 38.35 -7.28
N LEU A 98 -15.44 38.78 -6.70
CA LEU A 98 -14.18 38.87 -7.43
C LEU A 98 -13.64 37.46 -7.69
N SER A 99 -13.12 37.26 -8.90
CA SER A 99 -12.59 35.97 -9.35
C SER A 99 -11.30 36.17 -10.11
N TRP A 100 -10.26 35.43 -9.72
CA TRP A 100 -8.97 35.42 -10.42
C TRP A 100 -8.59 33.98 -10.79
N PRO A 101 -8.49 33.64 -12.09
CA PRO A 101 -8.08 32.31 -12.52
C PRO A 101 -6.59 32.09 -12.22
N PHE A 102 -6.21 30.85 -11.90
CA PHE A 102 -4.81 30.44 -11.71
C PHE A 102 -4.48 29.15 -12.46
N ALA A 103 -3.20 28.97 -12.77
CA ALA A 103 -2.65 27.73 -13.30
C ALA A 103 -1.35 27.35 -12.56
N LEU A 104 -1.34 26.18 -11.91
CA LEU A 104 -0.18 25.70 -11.14
C LEU A 104 0.35 24.39 -11.75
N ALA A 105 1.58 24.41 -12.27
CA ALA A 105 2.26 23.22 -12.76
C ALA A 105 2.79 22.38 -11.58
N VAL A 106 2.38 21.12 -11.51
CA VAL A 106 2.87 20.17 -10.50
C VAL A 106 4.29 19.72 -10.89
N PRO A 107 5.32 19.90 -10.04
CA PRO A 107 6.66 19.41 -10.33
C PRO A 107 6.70 17.90 -10.54
N THR A 108 7.60 17.42 -11.40
CA THR A 108 7.82 15.97 -11.58
C THR A 108 8.73 15.37 -10.51
N HIS A 109 9.54 16.20 -9.86
CA HIS A 109 10.54 15.82 -8.87
C HIS A 109 10.52 16.77 -7.66
N THR A 110 11.08 16.31 -6.56
CA THR A 110 11.38 17.15 -5.40
C THR A 110 12.67 17.94 -5.62
N SER A 111 12.89 19.02 -4.87
CA SER A 111 14.10 19.83 -4.92
C SER A 111 15.07 19.43 -3.81
N ALA A 112 16.27 18.96 -4.18
CA ALA A 112 17.32 18.65 -3.22
C ALA A 112 17.67 19.85 -2.31
N ASP A 113 17.74 21.06 -2.88
CA ASP A 113 18.03 22.28 -2.11
C ASP A 113 16.96 22.54 -1.04
N ALA A 114 15.68 22.47 -1.42
CA ALA A 114 14.58 22.70 -0.49
C ALA A 114 14.49 21.64 0.60
N LEU A 115 14.83 20.39 0.28
CA LEU A 115 14.84 19.29 1.23
C LEU A 115 15.93 19.45 2.28
N ASN A 116 17.12 19.92 1.87
CA ASN A 116 18.26 20.08 2.76
C ASN A 116 18.27 21.43 3.48
N PHE A 117 17.46 22.40 3.02
CA PHE A 117 17.39 23.74 3.61
C PHE A 117 17.02 23.69 5.09
N GLY A 118 17.94 24.15 5.94
CA GLY A 118 17.75 24.23 7.39
C GLY A 118 17.79 22.89 8.13
N LEU A 119 18.14 21.77 7.46
CA LEU A 119 18.30 20.49 8.13
C LEU A 119 19.69 20.34 8.76
N SER A 120 19.73 19.82 9.98
CA SER A 120 20.94 19.31 10.62
C SER A 120 21.38 17.96 10.01
N GLU A 121 22.62 17.55 10.27
CA GLU A 121 23.11 16.24 9.85
C GLU A 121 22.28 15.07 10.41
N LYS A 122 21.79 15.21 11.66
CA LYS A 122 20.91 14.21 12.29
C LYS A 122 19.55 14.10 11.60
N GLU A 123 19.01 15.21 11.13
CA GLU A 123 17.75 15.19 10.37
C GLU A 123 17.95 14.59 8.98
N ARG A 124 19.11 14.84 8.35
CA ARG A 124 19.49 14.19 7.08
C ARG A 124 19.72 12.68 7.24
N SER A 125 20.30 12.25 8.36
CA SER A 125 20.50 10.83 8.66
C SER A 125 19.17 10.10 8.85
N ALA A 126 18.15 10.76 9.39
CA ALA A 126 16.79 10.26 9.58
C ALA A 126 15.91 10.31 8.30
N SER A 127 16.43 9.79 7.19
CA SER A 127 15.73 9.67 5.90
C SER A 127 15.92 8.27 5.32
N PHE A 128 14.85 7.68 4.76
CA PHE A 128 14.94 6.40 4.03
C PHE A 128 15.61 6.55 2.66
N VAL A 129 15.61 7.75 2.09
CA VAL A 129 16.23 8.05 0.79
C VAL A 129 17.63 8.59 1.04
N LYS A 130 18.62 7.96 0.40
CA LYS A 130 20.05 8.26 0.50
C LYS A 130 20.69 8.37 -0.88
N VAL A 131 21.78 9.11 -0.98
CA VAL A 131 22.60 9.17 -2.19
C VAL A 131 23.21 7.77 -2.45
N PRO A 132 23.05 7.20 -3.65
CA PRO A 132 23.63 5.89 -3.97
C PRO A 132 25.14 5.87 -3.72
N GLY A 133 25.64 4.85 -3.02
CA GLY A 133 27.07 4.69 -2.74
C GLY A 133 27.62 5.57 -1.59
N GLN A 134 26.82 6.47 -1.01
CA GLN A 134 27.20 7.24 0.18
C GLN A 134 26.31 6.92 1.37
N ILE A 135 26.92 6.33 2.41
CA ILE A 135 26.23 5.93 3.65
C ILE A 135 26.20 7.09 4.66
N THR A 136 26.99 8.16 4.44
CA THR A 136 27.15 9.28 5.38
C THR A 136 26.12 10.39 5.15
N ALA A 137 25.63 11.00 6.24
CA ALA A 137 24.65 12.08 6.23
C ALA A 137 25.18 13.43 5.69
N SER A 138 26.49 13.53 5.46
CA SER A 138 27.16 14.66 4.82
C SER A 138 26.80 14.84 3.34
N ALA A 139 26.37 13.78 2.67
CA ALA A 139 26.02 13.78 1.25
C ALA A 139 24.72 14.53 0.90
N GLY A 140 23.94 14.94 1.91
CA GLY A 140 22.61 15.50 1.67
C GLY A 140 21.55 14.44 1.39
N ILE A 141 20.30 14.89 1.35
CA ILE A 141 19.17 14.11 0.86
C ILE A 141 19.00 14.41 -0.64
N PRO A 142 18.97 13.39 -1.52
CA PRO A 142 18.80 13.62 -2.94
C PRO A 142 17.36 13.97 -3.30
N GLU A 143 17.20 14.59 -4.47
CA GLU A 143 15.91 14.64 -5.14
C GLU A 143 15.40 13.25 -5.50
N GLN A 144 14.08 13.11 -5.63
CA GLN A 144 13.43 11.90 -6.11
C GLN A 144 12.20 12.27 -6.94
N PRO A 145 11.69 11.34 -7.78
CA PRO A 145 10.39 11.51 -8.43
C PRO A 145 9.31 11.87 -7.41
N LEU A 146 8.43 12.81 -7.77
CA LEU A 146 7.47 13.36 -6.82
C LEU A 146 6.55 12.23 -6.29
N PRO A 147 6.56 11.98 -4.96
CA PRO A 147 5.73 10.92 -4.41
C PRO A 147 4.26 11.34 -4.39
N GLY A 148 3.35 10.38 -4.61
CA GLY A 148 1.92 10.62 -4.44
C GLY A 148 1.53 10.90 -2.99
N SER A 149 0.34 11.47 -2.80
CA SER A 149 -0.31 11.65 -1.51
C SER A 149 -0.43 10.32 -0.78
N PHE A 150 -0.09 10.33 0.50
CA PHE A 150 -0.07 9.14 1.35
C PHE A 150 -0.52 9.52 2.75
N TYR A 151 -1.25 8.64 3.43
CA TYR A 151 -1.61 8.83 4.83
C TYR A 151 -1.66 7.49 5.55
N TYR A 152 -1.03 7.43 6.72
CA TYR A 152 -1.09 6.29 7.62
C TYR A 152 -1.13 6.76 9.07
N ASP A 153 -2.00 6.14 9.85
CA ASP A 153 -2.14 6.33 11.29
C ASP A 153 -2.09 4.96 11.98
N TYR A 154 -1.33 4.88 13.05
CA TYR A 154 -1.30 3.73 13.93
C TYR A 154 -1.32 4.16 15.40
N SER A 155 -2.16 3.49 16.17
CA SER A 155 -2.27 3.67 17.62
C SER A 155 -2.22 2.32 18.30
N GLY A 156 -1.11 2.02 18.96
CA GLY A 156 -0.93 0.85 19.82
C GLY A 156 -0.77 1.23 21.30
N PHE A 157 -0.56 0.23 22.16
CA PHE A 157 -0.51 0.42 23.62
C PHE A 157 0.56 1.42 24.10
N SER A 158 1.79 1.31 23.60
CA SER A 158 2.92 2.16 24.02
C SER A 158 3.45 3.09 22.94
N LYS A 159 2.94 2.96 21.70
CA LYS A 159 3.39 3.73 20.54
C LYS A 159 2.20 4.21 19.73
N LYS A 160 2.22 5.49 19.39
CA LYS A 160 1.30 6.08 18.41
C LYS A 160 2.11 6.79 17.35
N TRP A 161 1.82 6.57 16.09
CA TRP A 161 2.56 7.21 15.03
C TRP A 161 1.72 7.47 13.79
N HIS A 162 2.13 8.49 13.05
CA HIS A 162 1.50 8.88 11.79
C HIS A 162 2.58 9.18 10.77
N GLY A 163 2.33 8.84 9.52
CA GLY A 163 3.15 9.21 8.37
C GLY A 163 2.27 9.69 7.24
N PHE A 164 2.61 10.81 6.61
CA PHE A 164 1.85 11.30 5.46
C PHE A 164 2.69 12.09 4.48
N VAL A 165 2.23 12.07 3.23
CA VAL A 165 2.63 12.96 2.14
C VAL A 165 1.41 13.74 1.73
N GLU A 166 1.50 15.06 1.78
CA GLU A 166 0.38 15.95 1.50
C GLU A 166 0.76 17.07 0.53
N PHE A 167 -0.25 17.53 -0.19
CA PHE A 167 -0.18 18.66 -1.10
C PHE A 167 -1.36 19.57 -0.84
N TRP A 168 -1.14 20.87 -0.94
CA TRP A 168 -2.21 21.85 -0.76
C TRP A 168 -1.91 23.11 -1.56
N ILE A 169 -2.97 23.82 -1.92
CA ILE A 169 -2.92 25.13 -2.56
C ILE A 169 -3.14 26.18 -1.47
N GLU A 170 -2.31 27.22 -1.45
CA GLU A 170 -2.51 28.41 -0.62
C GLU A 170 -2.80 29.60 -1.52
N ALA A 171 -3.89 30.30 -1.25
CA ALA A 171 -4.17 31.60 -1.85
C ALA A 171 -3.95 32.70 -0.80
N GLU A 172 -3.36 33.80 -1.21
CA GLU A 172 -3.06 34.96 -0.39
C GLU A 172 -3.48 36.23 -1.14
N LEU A 173 -4.36 37.02 -0.52
CA LEU A 173 -4.68 38.38 -0.97
C LEU A 173 -4.02 39.35 0.01
N ALA A 174 -2.96 40.02 -0.45
CA ALA A 174 -2.28 41.05 0.31
C ALA A 174 -2.77 42.44 -0.15
N VAL A 175 -3.45 43.15 0.73
CA VAL A 175 -3.92 44.52 0.50
C VAL A 175 -2.97 45.49 1.19
N GLN A 176 -2.37 46.39 0.42
CA GLN A 176 -1.48 47.41 0.99
C GLN A 176 -2.27 48.38 1.86
N GLY A 177 -1.66 48.79 2.97
CA GLY A 177 -2.23 49.81 3.85
C GLY A 177 -2.14 51.20 3.21
N THR A 178 -3.08 52.08 3.57
CA THR A 178 -2.94 53.51 3.29
C THR A 178 -2.32 54.23 4.48
N ALA A 179 -2.01 55.53 4.38
CA ALA A 179 -1.57 56.33 5.53
C ALA A 179 -2.51 56.26 6.75
N LYS A 180 -3.78 55.86 6.55
CA LYS A 180 -4.82 55.75 7.57
C LYS A 180 -5.23 54.30 7.90
N SER A 181 -4.68 53.29 7.22
CA SER A 181 -5.09 51.89 7.41
C SER A 181 -3.91 50.92 7.34
N ARG A 182 -3.90 49.91 8.21
CA ARG A 182 -2.88 48.86 8.22
C ARG A 182 -3.06 47.93 7.01
N ALA A 183 -1.94 47.44 6.47
CA ALA A 183 -1.95 46.36 5.48
C ALA A 183 -2.69 45.13 6.03
N ARG A 184 -3.46 44.46 5.17
CA ARG A 184 -4.25 43.27 5.50
C ARG A 184 -3.84 42.12 4.60
N VAL A 185 -3.80 40.91 5.16
CA VAL A 185 -3.49 39.69 4.40
C VAL A 185 -4.59 38.68 4.68
N PHE A 186 -5.28 38.27 3.64
CA PHE A 186 -6.30 37.23 3.67
C PHE A 186 -5.72 35.95 3.10
N LYS A 187 -6.07 34.80 3.67
CA LYS A 187 -5.54 33.50 3.26
C LYS A 187 -6.64 32.46 3.13
N ALA A 188 -6.49 31.57 2.17
CA ALA A 188 -7.30 30.38 2.00
C ALA A 188 -6.39 29.18 1.71
N THR A 189 -6.80 27.99 2.14
CA THR A 189 -6.05 26.75 1.93
C THR A 189 -6.95 25.66 1.38
N LEU A 190 -6.47 24.95 0.36
CA LEU A 190 -7.19 23.84 -0.25
C LEU A 190 -6.26 22.61 -0.34
N PRO A 191 -6.47 21.59 0.52
CA PRO A 191 -5.80 20.31 0.38
C PRO A 191 -6.20 19.65 -0.94
N ILE A 192 -5.21 19.07 -1.63
CA ILE A 192 -5.41 18.39 -2.90
C ILE A 192 -4.70 17.03 -2.87
N ARG A 193 -5.15 16.12 -3.73
CA ARG A 193 -4.51 14.82 -3.90
C ARG A 193 -3.68 14.82 -5.17
N ILE A 194 -2.44 14.36 -5.04
CA ILE A 194 -1.57 14.05 -6.18
C ILE A 194 -1.37 12.54 -6.15
N ASN A 195 -1.73 11.85 -7.22
CA ASN A 195 -1.57 10.41 -7.29
C ASN A 195 -0.13 10.07 -7.66
N SER A 196 0.35 8.92 -7.19
CA SER A 196 1.62 8.37 -7.67
C SER A 196 1.49 8.11 -9.18
N PRO A 197 2.57 8.32 -9.96
CA PRO A 197 2.54 8.01 -11.39
C PRO A 197 2.19 6.53 -11.58
N PRO A 198 1.34 6.20 -12.57
CA PRO A 198 1.06 4.82 -12.90
C PRO A 198 2.34 4.13 -13.39
N ALA A 199 2.35 2.80 -13.34
CA ALA A 199 3.42 2.05 -13.97
C ALA A 199 3.39 2.29 -15.50
N PRO A 200 4.55 2.33 -16.18
CA PRO A 200 4.58 2.37 -17.63
C PRO A 200 3.72 1.24 -18.23
N GLY A 201 2.98 1.54 -19.29
CA GLY A 201 2.27 0.53 -20.07
C GLY A 201 3.23 -0.29 -20.95
N PRO A 202 2.86 -1.51 -21.37
CA PRO A 202 1.66 -2.26 -21.00
C PRO A 202 1.73 -2.91 -19.59
N PRO A 203 0.65 -3.51 -19.07
CA PRO A 203 0.69 -4.30 -17.84
C PRO A 203 1.81 -5.34 -17.87
N ILE A 204 2.40 -5.64 -16.71
CA ILE A 204 3.48 -6.63 -16.64
C ILE A 204 2.95 -8.02 -17.02
N THR A 205 3.75 -8.72 -17.83
CA THR A 205 3.57 -10.13 -18.16
C THR A 205 4.63 -11.00 -17.48
N ASP A 206 5.80 -10.41 -17.17
CA ASP A 206 6.88 -11.05 -16.43
C ASP A 206 6.81 -10.70 -14.93
N PHE A 207 6.46 -11.70 -14.11
CA PHE A 207 6.40 -11.61 -12.66
C PHE A 207 7.77 -11.85 -11.98
N ARG A 208 8.85 -11.99 -12.78
CA ARG A 208 10.23 -12.22 -12.34
C ARG A 208 10.32 -13.39 -11.37
N LEU A 209 9.88 -14.55 -11.84
CA LEU A 209 9.77 -15.75 -11.01
C LEU A 209 11.14 -16.20 -10.50
N GLU A 210 11.28 -16.30 -9.18
CA GLU A 210 12.43 -16.94 -8.55
C GLU A 210 12.13 -18.40 -8.23
N THR A 211 13.18 -19.22 -8.15
CA THR A 211 13.06 -20.65 -7.85
C THR A 211 13.67 -20.96 -6.48
N ARG A 212 12.94 -21.71 -5.66
CA ARG A 212 13.44 -22.32 -4.42
C ARG A 212 13.27 -23.83 -4.47
N ASN A 213 14.32 -24.53 -4.09
CA ASN A 213 14.36 -25.98 -3.99
C ASN A 213 14.27 -26.37 -2.51
N MET A 214 13.18 -27.02 -2.13
CA MET A 214 12.93 -27.46 -0.76
C MET A 214 13.14 -28.98 -0.66
N PRO A 215 14.21 -29.45 0.00
CA PRO A 215 14.43 -30.88 0.13
C PRO A 215 13.36 -31.53 1.02
N GLY A 216 12.78 -32.61 0.52
CA GLY A 216 11.77 -33.42 1.18
C GLY A 216 12.24 -34.86 1.35
N CYS A 217 11.81 -35.49 2.44
CA CYS A 217 12.05 -36.89 2.71
C CYS A 217 10.82 -37.46 3.42
N VAL A 218 10.33 -38.59 2.93
CA VAL A 218 9.23 -39.33 3.55
C VAL A 218 9.60 -40.80 3.62
N SER A 219 9.40 -41.42 4.78
CA SER A 219 9.63 -42.85 4.98
C SER A 219 8.35 -43.56 5.35
N SER A 220 7.91 -44.50 4.50
CA SER A 220 6.68 -45.28 4.72
C SER A 220 6.73 -46.59 3.94
N HIS A 221 6.18 -47.66 4.52
CA HIS A 221 5.97 -48.92 3.79
C HIS A 221 4.90 -48.78 2.69
N ARG A 222 4.03 -47.77 2.79
CA ARG A 222 3.00 -47.46 1.77
C ARG A 222 3.58 -46.85 0.48
N LEU A 223 4.89 -46.60 0.44
CA LEU A 223 5.58 -46.18 -0.78
C LEU A 223 5.82 -47.37 -1.73
N VAL A 224 5.74 -48.61 -1.23
CA VAL A 224 5.95 -49.82 -2.03
C VAL A 224 4.66 -50.16 -2.79
N PRO A 225 4.73 -50.43 -4.11
CA PRO A 225 3.57 -50.86 -4.89
C PRO A 225 2.81 -52.01 -4.24
N GLY A 226 1.49 -51.90 -4.15
CA GLY A 226 0.62 -52.91 -3.53
C GLY A 226 0.53 -52.86 -2.00
N MET A 227 1.19 -51.89 -1.34
CA MET A 227 1.00 -51.59 0.08
C MET A 227 0.31 -50.24 0.33
N GLU A 228 -0.21 -49.60 -0.72
CA GLU A 228 -0.78 -48.25 -0.71
C GLU A 228 -1.92 -48.08 0.30
N ASP A 229 -2.86 -49.03 0.33
CA ASP A 229 -4.04 -49.03 1.22
C ASP A 229 -3.91 -49.95 2.45
N GLY A 230 -2.75 -50.58 2.63
CA GLY A 230 -2.54 -51.52 3.73
C GLY A 230 -2.63 -50.86 5.11
N GLU A 231 -3.40 -51.45 6.03
CA GLU A 231 -3.25 -51.17 7.45
C GLU A 231 -1.87 -51.64 7.91
N LEU A 232 -1.01 -50.69 8.29
CA LEU A 232 0.32 -51.02 8.79
C LEU A 232 0.18 -51.88 10.05
N SER A 233 0.77 -53.07 10.04
CA SER A 233 0.80 -53.96 11.20
C SER A 233 1.46 -53.25 12.40
N PHE A 234 1.12 -53.65 13.63
CA PHE A 234 1.75 -53.11 14.85
C PHE A 234 3.28 -53.27 14.87
N ARG A 235 3.83 -54.24 14.11
CA ARG A 235 5.28 -54.43 13.93
C ARG A 235 5.88 -53.37 12.98
N GLN A 236 5.19 -53.07 11.88
CA GLN A 236 5.59 -52.02 10.92
C GLN A 236 5.43 -50.61 11.51
N LYS A 237 4.35 -50.35 12.27
CA LYS A 237 4.16 -49.08 13.01
C LYS A 237 5.30 -48.84 14.00
N ARG A 238 5.76 -49.87 14.72
CA ARG A 238 6.91 -49.77 15.63
C ARG A 238 8.25 -49.61 14.90
N GLN A 239 8.51 -50.35 13.83
CA GLN A 239 9.75 -50.18 13.03
C GLN A 239 9.88 -48.78 12.43
N ARG A 240 8.74 -48.18 12.07
CA ARG A 240 8.64 -46.79 11.60
C ARG A 240 8.95 -45.76 12.71
N PHE A 241 8.52 -46.01 13.95
CA PHE A 241 8.81 -45.15 15.11
C PHE A 241 10.28 -45.19 15.54
N PHE A 242 11.00 -46.28 15.28
CA PHE A 242 12.42 -46.45 15.65
C PHE A 242 13.42 -46.15 14.51
N GLY A 243 12.97 -45.57 13.39
CA GLY A 243 13.87 -45.16 12.30
C GLY A 243 14.65 -46.31 11.65
N SER A 244 14.03 -47.49 11.54
CA SER A 244 14.71 -48.65 10.94
C SER A 244 15.08 -48.40 9.47
N SER A 245 16.31 -48.76 9.08
CA SER A 245 16.77 -48.75 7.69
C SER A 245 15.95 -49.66 6.75
N LYS A 246 15.04 -50.47 7.29
CA LYS A 246 14.13 -51.35 6.54
C LYS A 246 12.83 -50.67 6.08
N VAL A 247 12.62 -49.39 6.44
CA VAL A 247 11.47 -48.60 5.98
C VAL A 247 11.87 -47.87 4.69
N PRO A 248 11.19 -48.12 3.56
CA PRO A 248 11.46 -47.41 2.32
C PRO A 248 11.33 -45.90 2.52
N SER A 249 12.28 -45.14 1.95
CA SER A 249 12.33 -43.69 2.02
C SER A 249 12.37 -43.09 0.62
N LEU A 250 11.42 -42.20 0.34
CA LEU A 250 11.41 -41.35 -0.84
C LEU A 250 12.08 -40.03 -0.51
N ARG A 251 13.14 -39.69 -1.24
CA ARG A 251 13.76 -38.37 -1.22
C ARG A 251 13.41 -37.60 -2.48
N TYR A 252 13.13 -36.31 -2.31
CA TYR A 252 12.72 -35.45 -3.40
C TYR A 252 13.07 -34.00 -3.11
N VAL A 253 12.91 -33.15 -4.12
CA VAL A 253 12.95 -31.70 -4.02
C VAL A 253 11.61 -31.17 -4.48
N LEU A 254 10.92 -30.42 -3.61
CA LEU A 254 9.82 -29.57 -4.04
C LEU A 254 10.43 -28.31 -4.63
N GLN A 255 10.35 -28.16 -5.94
CA GLN A 255 10.70 -26.94 -6.63
C GLN A 255 9.49 -26.00 -6.61
N VAL A 256 9.68 -24.83 -6.00
CA VAL A 256 8.68 -23.76 -5.91
C VAL A 256 9.17 -22.59 -6.74
N ARG A 257 8.36 -22.13 -7.70
CA ARG A 257 8.60 -20.86 -8.40
C ARG A 257 7.54 -19.84 -8.02
N TYR A 258 7.97 -18.71 -7.47
CA TYR A 258 7.09 -17.69 -6.93
C TYR A 258 7.42 -16.31 -7.51
N PRO A 259 6.46 -15.36 -7.52
CA PRO A 259 6.65 -14.04 -8.09
C PRO A 259 7.47 -13.17 -7.14
N THR A 260 8.35 -12.35 -7.71
CA THR A 260 9.06 -11.29 -6.96
C THR A 260 8.50 -9.90 -7.29
N VAL A 261 7.66 -9.81 -8.32
CA VAL A 261 6.93 -8.60 -8.70
C VAL A 261 5.47 -8.95 -8.96
N ILE A 262 4.54 -8.15 -8.44
CA ILE A 262 3.12 -8.17 -8.84
C ILE A 262 2.68 -6.74 -9.21
N GLN A 263 1.58 -6.62 -9.95
CA GLN A 263 1.02 -5.33 -10.34
C GLN A 263 -0.46 -5.27 -10.01
N LEU A 264 -0.87 -4.18 -9.35
CA LEU A 264 -2.27 -3.93 -9.03
C LEU A 264 -3.10 -3.74 -10.30
N GLY A 265 -4.28 -4.36 -10.35
CA GLY A 265 -5.20 -4.29 -11.49
C GLY A 265 -4.77 -5.09 -12.71
N SER A 266 -3.65 -5.82 -12.65
CA SER A 266 -3.21 -6.66 -13.78
C SER A 266 -4.29 -7.70 -14.13
N PRO A 267 -4.60 -7.88 -15.43
CA PRO A 267 -5.58 -8.89 -15.86
C PRO A 267 -5.06 -10.32 -15.67
N SER A 268 -3.74 -10.49 -15.59
CA SER A 268 -3.07 -11.78 -15.43
C SER A 268 -3.18 -12.31 -14.00
N THR A 269 -3.36 -13.61 -13.85
CA THR A 269 -3.28 -14.28 -12.54
C THR A 269 -1.84 -14.23 -12.02
N ILE A 270 -1.68 -14.07 -10.71
CA ILE A 270 -0.39 -14.12 -10.03
C ILE A 270 0.10 -15.57 -10.03
N PRO A 271 1.15 -15.94 -10.80
CA PRO A 271 1.61 -17.32 -10.93
C PRO A 271 2.24 -17.85 -9.64
N PHE A 272 2.05 -19.13 -9.33
CA PHE A 272 2.74 -19.81 -8.23
C PHE A 272 2.92 -21.29 -8.59
N LEU A 273 4.12 -21.67 -9.03
CA LEU A 273 4.34 -22.95 -9.68
C LEU A 273 4.99 -23.96 -8.73
N LEU A 274 4.44 -25.18 -8.72
CA LEU A 274 4.94 -26.29 -7.91
C LEU A 274 5.27 -27.50 -8.79
N ARG A 275 6.38 -28.16 -8.47
CA ARG A 275 6.78 -29.45 -9.07
C ARG A 275 7.64 -30.25 -8.11
N VAL A 276 7.46 -31.57 -8.11
CA VAL A 276 8.28 -32.49 -7.33
C VAL A 276 9.33 -33.12 -8.24
N ILE A 277 10.59 -33.10 -7.81
CA ILE A 277 11.70 -33.72 -8.51
C ILE A 277 12.24 -34.84 -7.61
N PRO A 278 12.04 -36.13 -7.96
CA PRO A 278 12.58 -37.23 -7.16
C PRO A 278 14.10 -37.29 -7.20
N ASP A 279 14.71 -37.60 -6.05
CA ASP A 279 16.13 -37.93 -5.93
C ASP A 279 16.24 -39.46 -5.88
N ARG A 280 16.35 -40.08 -7.07
CA ARG A 280 16.36 -41.55 -7.21
C ARG A 280 17.56 -42.19 -6.55
N GLU A 281 18.73 -41.53 -6.62
CA GLU A 281 19.98 -42.04 -6.03
C GLU A 281 19.92 -42.11 -4.51
N LYS A 282 19.24 -41.16 -3.86
CA LYS A 282 19.10 -41.14 -2.40
C LYS A 282 17.79 -41.75 -1.89
N SER A 283 16.91 -42.20 -2.77
CA SER A 283 15.69 -42.93 -2.43
C SER A 283 15.99 -44.42 -2.28
N SER A 284 15.13 -45.16 -1.58
CA SER A 284 15.31 -46.61 -1.44
C SER A 284 15.16 -47.32 -2.79
N GLU A 285 16.03 -48.28 -3.08
CA GLU A 285 16.07 -49.02 -4.36
C GLU A 285 14.71 -49.64 -4.74
N ILE A 286 13.96 -50.15 -3.75
CA ILE A 286 12.63 -50.75 -3.95
C ILE A 286 11.59 -49.79 -4.56
N ILE A 287 11.83 -48.48 -4.51
CA ILE A 287 10.95 -47.44 -5.08
C ILE A 287 11.66 -46.56 -6.13
N ALA A 288 12.85 -46.93 -6.59
CA ALA A 288 13.66 -46.10 -7.49
C ALA A 288 12.98 -45.84 -8.85
N ASP A 289 12.21 -46.81 -9.33
CA ASP A 289 11.47 -46.75 -10.61
C ASP A 289 9.96 -46.59 -10.45
N VAL A 290 9.49 -46.28 -9.24
CA VAL A 290 8.07 -46.13 -8.94
C VAL A 290 7.71 -44.64 -8.94
N SER A 291 6.77 -44.24 -9.79
CA SER A 291 6.19 -42.90 -9.75
C SER A 291 5.30 -42.76 -8.51
N GLN A 292 5.52 -41.71 -7.72
CA GLN A 292 4.81 -41.47 -6.47
C GLN A 292 3.87 -40.28 -6.65
N THR A 293 2.63 -40.41 -6.16
CA THR A 293 1.66 -39.30 -6.22
C THR A 293 1.76 -38.47 -4.95
N LEU A 294 2.25 -37.24 -5.07
CA LEU A 294 2.21 -36.26 -3.98
C LEU A 294 0.98 -35.37 -4.15
N THR A 295 0.15 -35.26 -3.12
CA THR A 295 -1.01 -34.36 -3.12
C THR A 295 -0.77 -33.16 -2.23
N ILE A 296 -1.34 -32.02 -2.61
CA ILE A 296 -1.34 -30.82 -1.79
C ILE A 296 -2.36 -31.00 -0.66
N LYS A 297 -1.88 -31.06 0.57
CA LYS A 297 -2.72 -31.09 1.78
C LYS A 297 -3.15 -29.69 2.19
N SER A 298 -2.22 -28.74 2.16
CA SER A 298 -2.55 -27.34 2.40
C SER A 298 -1.59 -26.37 1.74
N VAL A 299 -2.13 -25.22 1.35
CA VAL A 299 -1.39 -24.06 0.85
C VAL A 299 -1.89 -22.82 1.57
N GLU A 300 -0.97 -21.91 1.87
CA GLU A 300 -1.26 -20.57 2.38
C GLU A 300 -0.31 -19.60 1.70
N LEU A 301 -0.87 -18.61 1.00
CA LEU A 301 -0.14 -17.54 0.31
C LEU A 301 -0.60 -16.21 0.91
N GLU A 302 0.33 -15.46 1.48
CA GLU A 302 0.07 -14.20 2.20
C GLU A 302 1.03 -13.12 1.72
N VAL A 303 0.52 -11.92 1.48
CA VAL A 303 1.34 -10.72 1.32
C VAL A 303 1.39 -10.00 2.66
N ARG A 304 2.59 -9.86 3.22
CA ARG A 304 2.86 -9.00 4.36
C ARG A 304 3.24 -7.62 3.87
N THR A 305 2.49 -6.61 4.27
CA THR A 305 2.78 -5.20 3.94
C THR A 305 3.24 -4.49 5.20
N THR A 306 4.48 -4.01 5.19
CA THR A 306 5.07 -3.28 6.33
C THR A 306 5.14 -1.80 5.98
N VAL A 307 4.46 -0.96 6.76
CA VAL A 307 4.59 0.49 6.69
C VAL A 307 5.51 0.95 7.80
N SER A 308 6.55 1.69 7.46
CA SER A 308 7.58 2.16 8.37
C SER A 308 7.70 3.68 8.31
N ILE A 309 8.00 4.30 9.44
CA ILE A 309 8.42 5.71 9.52
C ILE A 309 9.80 5.82 10.13
N ILE A 310 10.48 6.93 9.83
CA ILE A 310 11.74 7.31 10.46
C ILE A 310 11.66 8.75 10.94
N CYS A 311 12.15 9.00 12.15
CA CYS A 311 12.19 10.30 12.81
C CYS A 311 13.58 10.56 13.43
N PRO A 312 14.12 11.78 13.38
CA PRO A 312 15.34 12.12 14.11
C PRO A 312 15.10 12.05 15.63
N GLY A 313 16.15 11.70 16.37
CA GLY A 313 16.19 11.75 17.84
C GLY A 313 17.46 12.42 18.36
N THR A 314 17.55 12.54 19.68
CA THR A 314 18.65 13.27 20.34
C THR A 314 20.01 12.63 20.10
N PHE A 315 20.07 11.30 20.15
CA PHE A 315 21.30 10.50 20.00
C PHE A 315 21.31 9.68 18.72
N ASP A 316 20.16 9.13 18.33
CA ASP A 316 19.98 8.33 17.12
C ASP A 316 18.62 8.62 16.49
N TRP A 317 18.40 8.22 15.25
CA TRP A 317 17.08 8.20 14.66
C TRP A 317 16.21 7.11 15.30
N HIS A 318 14.91 7.34 15.28
CA HIS A 318 13.90 6.40 15.74
C HIS A 318 13.05 5.97 14.56
N SER A 319 12.95 4.67 14.33
CA SER A 319 11.97 4.10 13.44
C SER A 319 10.91 3.33 14.21
N THR A 320 9.77 3.16 13.56
CA THR A 320 8.77 2.18 13.93
C THR A 320 8.07 1.74 12.68
N ASP A 321 7.49 0.55 12.74
CA ASP A 321 6.76 -0.04 11.65
C ASP A 321 5.49 -0.72 12.14
N GLN A 322 4.64 -1.06 11.20
CA GLN A 322 3.49 -1.92 11.40
C GLN A 322 3.32 -2.81 10.18
N THR A 323 3.28 -4.13 10.41
CA THR A 323 2.99 -5.11 9.37
C THR A 323 1.51 -5.48 9.37
N ARG A 324 0.93 -5.49 8.17
CA ARG A 324 -0.41 -6.00 7.87
C ARG A 324 -0.29 -7.24 6.99
N LYS A 325 -1.27 -8.13 7.09
CA LYS A 325 -1.28 -9.41 6.38
C LYS A 325 -2.50 -9.47 5.48
N VAL A 326 -2.27 -9.76 4.20
CA VAL A 326 -3.34 -9.97 3.21
C VAL A 326 -3.21 -11.37 2.66
N LEU A 327 -4.21 -12.22 2.93
CA LEU A 327 -4.25 -13.58 2.43
C LEU A 327 -4.63 -13.57 0.94
N LEU A 328 -3.69 -13.98 0.08
CA LEU A 328 -3.94 -14.16 -1.36
C LEU A 328 -4.75 -15.43 -1.61
N ALA A 329 -4.34 -16.53 -0.97
CA ALA A 329 -4.98 -17.82 -1.15
C ALA A 329 -4.74 -18.76 0.04
N SER A 330 -5.68 -19.66 0.27
CA SER A 330 -5.54 -20.74 1.25
C SER A 330 -6.25 -22.00 0.79
N THR A 331 -5.92 -23.14 1.41
CA THR A 331 -6.59 -24.44 1.18
C THR A 331 -8.11 -24.41 1.30
N SER A 332 -8.67 -23.58 2.20
CA SER A 332 -10.14 -23.41 2.30
C SER A 332 -10.76 -22.77 1.04
N THR A 333 -9.93 -22.17 0.18
CA THR A 333 -10.29 -21.68 -1.15
C THR A 333 -10.39 -22.82 -2.17
N PHE A 334 -9.71 -23.96 -1.93
CA PHE A 334 -9.70 -25.14 -2.81
C PHE A 334 -10.61 -26.29 -2.36
N SER A 335 -11.08 -26.31 -1.11
CA SER A 335 -11.87 -27.44 -0.58
C SER A 335 -13.17 -27.69 -1.35
N SER A 336 -13.65 -26.72 -2.14
CA SER A 336 -14.77 -26.87 -3.07
C SER A 336 -14.38 -27.29 -4.49
N LEU A 337 -13.08 -27.30 -4.83
CA LEU A 337 -12.59 -27.46 -6.21
C LEU A 337 -12.20 -28.90 -6.55
N ILE A 338 -11.68 -29.71 -5.61
CA ILE A 338 -11.26 -31.10 -5.91
C ILE A 338 -11.50 -32.03 -4.70
N GLU A 339 -12.48 -32.93 -4.81
CA GLU A 339 -12.57 -34.12 -3.95
C GLU A 339 -11.33 -35.01 -4.19
N GLY A 340 -10.49 -35.21 -3.17
CA GLY A 340 -9.26 -36.02 -3.26
C GLY A 340 -7.94 -35.23 -3.28
N GLY A 341 -8.00 -33.89 -3.34
CA GLY A 341 -6.81 -33.02 -3.31
C GLY A 341 -6.12 -32.84 -4.67
N VAL A 342 -5.21 -31.88 -4.77
CA VAL A 342 -4.52 -31.53 -6.01
C VAL A 342 -3.21 -32.33 -6.11
N ALA A 343 -3.08 -33.21 -7.11
CA ALA A 343 -1.84 -33.95 -7.36
C ALA A 343 -0.76 -33.05 -7.97
N LEU A 344 0.48 -33.23 -7.54
CA LEU A 344 1.63 -32.52 -8.07
C LEU A 344 2.33 -33.32 -9.18
N PRO A 345 2.84 -32.64 -10.23
CA PRO A 345 3.74 -33.25 -11.21
C PRO A 345 4.99 -33.83 -10.53
N PHE A 346 5.38 -35.02 -10.92
CA PHE A 346 6.46 -35.84 -10.35
C PHE A 346 7.52 -36.20 -11.40
N GLY A 347 8.48 -35.30 -11.61
CA GLY A 347 9.56 -35.50 -12.57
C GLY A 347 10.27 -34.19 -12.91
N ALA A 348 11.51 -34.28 -13.39
CA ALA A 348 12.27 -33.09 -13.80
C ALA A 348 11.70 -32.45 -15.08
N ASP A 349 11.18 -33.27 -16.00
CA ASP A 349 10.69 -32.85 -17.31
C ASP A 349 9.18 -32.55 -17.32
N GLU A 350 8.48 -32.83 -16.22
CA GLU A 350 7.05 -32.57 -16.13
C GLU A 350 6.76 -31.06 -16.03
N LYS A 351 5.67 -30.63 -16.65
CA LYS A 351 5.22 -29.24 -16.59
C LYS A 351 4.79 -28.91 -15.15
N PRO A 352 5.33 -27.86 -14.51
CA PRO A 352 4.91 -27.47 -13.18
C PRO A 352 3.42 -27.11 -13.10
N LEU A 353 2.80 -27.42 -11.97
CA LEU A 353 1.43 -27.00 -11.66
C LEU A 353 1.42 -25.53 -11.28
N ASP A 354 0.67 -24.70 -12.00
CA ASP A 354 0.46 -23.30 -11.63
C ASP A 354 -0.76 -23.18 -10.70
N LEU A 355 -0.50 -23.11 -9.40
CA LEU A 355 -1.54 -22.89 -8.40
C LEU A 355 -2.16 -21.50 -8.49
N GLY A 356 -1.40 -20.52 -8.94
CA GLY A 356 -1.86 -19.15 -9.11
C GLY A 356 -2.97 -19.05 -10.14
N ALA A 357 -2.74 -19.68 -11.29
CA ALA A 357 -3.73 -19.82 -12.36
C ALA A 357 -4.92 -20.70 -11.93
N LEU A 358 -4.65 -21.85 -11.28
CA LEU A 358 -5.69 -22.77 -10.79
C LEU A 358 -6.68 -22.09 -9.83
N LEU A 359 -6.21 -21.12 -9.06
CA LEU A 359 -7.00 -20.35 -8.09
C LEU A 359 -7.58 -19.04 -8.62
N GLY A 360 -7.19 -18.63 -9.82
CA GLY A 360 -7.54 -17.30 -10.31
C GLY A 360 -7.01 -16.16 -9.44
N ILE A 361 -5.84 -16.31 -8.79
CA ILE A 361 -5.32 -15.29 -7.85
C ILE A 361 -5.09 -13.98 -8.61
N LYS A 362 -5.86 -12.94 -8.28
CA LYS A 362 -5.73 -11.60 -8.85
C LYS A 362 -5.86 -10.54 -7.77
N VAL A 363 -5.28 -9.38 -8.03
CA VAL A 363 -5.41 -8.20 -7.18
C VAL A 363 -5.93 -7.06 -8.05
N ASP A 364 -7.04 -6.45 -7.65
CA ASP A 364 -7.65 -5.36 -8.41
C ASP A 364 -6.83 -4.06 -8.31
N ALA A 365 -7.26 -3.03 -9.05
CA ALA A 365 -6.61 -1.72 -9.05
C ALA A 365 -6.60 -1.05 -7.67
N MET A 366 -7.53 -1.42 -6.78
CA MET A 366 -7.62 -0.89 -5.42
C MET A 366 -6.82 -1.70 -4.40
N GLY A 367 -6.13 -2.77 -4.83
CA GLY A 367 -5.35 -3.61 -3.94
C GLY A 367 -6.12 -4.75 -3.29
N ARG A 368 -7.37 -5.01 -3.69
CA ARG A 368 -8.19 -6.08 -3.11
C ARG A 368 -7.90 -7.39 -3.82
N VAL A 369 -7.78 -8.46 -3.04
CA VAL A 369 -7.66 -9.82 -3.59
C VAL A 369 -9.02 -10.24 -4.15
N LEU A 370 -9.08 -10.50 -5.45
CA LEU A 370 -10.27 -11.02 -6.10
C LEU A 370 -10.37 -12.52 -5.84
N LYS A 371 -11.54 -12.98 -5.38
CA LYS A 371 -11.86 -14.39 -5.18
C LYS A 371 -12.97 -14.78 -6.13
N GLU A 372 -12.78 -15.79 -6.97
CA GLU A 372 -13.85 -16.29 -7.83
C GLU A 372 -15.05 -16.75 -6.98
N GLY A 373 -16.25 -16.30 -7.35
CA GLY A 373 -17.52 -16.74 -6.75
C GLY A 373 -17.92 -16.12 -5.41
N ARG A 374 -17.12 -15.22 -4.83
CA ARG A 374 -17.53 -14.42 -3.65
C ARG A 374 -17.11 -12.97 -3.84
N GLU A 375 -18.09 -12.11 -4.08
CA GLU A 375 -17.93 -10.68 -3.85
C GLU A 375 -17.48 -10.50 -2.40
N THR A 376 -16.26 -9.99 -2.20
CA THR A 376 -15.86 -9.51 -0.88
C THR A 376 -16.87 -8.45 -0.47
N PRO A 377 -17.46 -8.50 0.73
CA PRO A 377 -18.39 -7.47 1.18
C PRO A 377 -17.75 -6.10 0.96
N ILE A 378 -18.52 -5.15 0.42
CA ILE A 378 -18.11 -3.76 0.17
C ILE A 378 -17.56 -3.10 1.46
N ASN A 379 -17.85 -3.69 2.64
CA ASN A 379 -17.40 -3.30 3.97
C ASN A 379 -16.22 -4.13 4.52
N SER A 380 -15.46 -4.83 3.68
CA SER A 380 -14.22 -5.47 4.11
C SER A 380 -13.31 -4.39 4.68
N ALA A 381 -12.83 -4.59 5.92
CA ALA A 381 -12.07 -3.58 6.64
C ALA A 381 -10.95 -3.00 5.75
N PRO A 382 -10.69 -1.69 5.80
CA PRO A 382 -9.62 -1.02 5.03
C PRO A 382 -8.22 -1.62 5.28
N ASP A 383 -8.09 -2.52 6.26
CA ASP A 383 -6.89 -3.23 6.63
C ASP A 383 -6.55 -4.46 5.75
N SER A 384 -7.34 -4.74 4.71
CA SER A 384 -7.19 -5.91 3.82
C SER A 384 -6.72 -5.60 2.39
N ILE A 385 -6.24 -4.39 2.13
CA ILE A 385 -5.77 -3.97 0.79
C ILE A 385 -4.23 -4.02 0.67
N ILE A 386 -3.76 -4.38 -0.51
CA ILE A 386 -2.36 -4.33 -0.91
C ILE A 386 -2.13 -2.99 -1.62
N VAL A 387 -1.26 -2.14 -1.06
CA VAL A 387 -0.86 -0.88 -1.69
C VAL A 387 0.41 -1.05 -2.51
N PRO A 388 0.73 -0.15 -3.45
CA PRO A 388 2.02 -0.17 -4.15
C PRO A 388 3.20 -0.03 -3.19
N THR A 389 4.33 -0.61 -3.57
CA THR A 389 5.61 -0.35 -2.92
C THR A 389 5.96 1.12 -3.08
N TYR A 390 6.28 1.75 -1.95
CA TYR A 390 6.34 3.20 -1.88
C TYR A 390 7.44 3.62 -0.90
N THR A 391 8.34 4.51 -1.31
CA THR A 391 9.37 5.06 -0.43
C THR A 391 9.41 6.57 -0.60
N THR A 392 9.41 7.27 0.53
CA THR A 392 9.60 8.72 0.63
C THR A 392 10.73 8.98 1.62
N TYR A 393 11.01 10.25 1.90
CA TYR A 393 12.02 10.63 2.89
C TYR A 393 11.75 10.06 4.29
N CYS A 394 10.51 10.13 4.80
CA CYS A 394 10.20 9.71 6.18
C CYS A 394 9.20 8.56 6.31
N VAL A 395 8.65 8.06 5.20
CA VAL A 395 7.67 6.96 5.17
C VAL A 395 8.09 5.94 4.11
N LYS A 396 7.94 4.65 4.43
CA LYS A 396 8.27 3.55 3.54
C LYS A 396 7.20 2.46 3.63
N THR A 397 6.90 1.82 2.53
CA THR A 397 6.01 0.66 2.42
C THR A 397 6.70 -0.43 1.63
N GLU A 398 6.90 -1.58 2.27
CA GLU A 398 7.55 -2.76 1.70
C GLU A 398 6.64 -3.97 1.81
N HIS A 399 6.86 -4.96 0.95
CA HIS A 399 6.09 -6.18 0.97
C HIS A 399 6.96 -7.44 0.98
N GLU A 400 6.42 -8.47 1.61
CA GLU A 400 6.97 -9.81 1.57
C GLU A 400 5.88 -10.79 1.15
N LEU A 401 6.21 -11.71 0.25
CA LEU A 401 5.41 -12.89 -0.02
C LEU A 401 5.79 -13.97 0.97
N VAL A 402 4.83 -14.36 1.80
CA VAL A 402 4.93 -15.49 2.72
C VAL A 402 4.11 -16.63 2.17
N TRP A 403 4.74 -17.78 2.03
CA TRP A 403 4.04 -18.97 1.58
C TRP A 403 4.38 -20.18 2.43
N GLN A 404 3.41 -21.08 2.51
CA GLN A 404 3.50 -22.33 3.21
C GLN A 404 2.79 -23.40 2.39
N VAL A 405 3.47 -24.53 2.19
CA VAL A 405 2.95 -25.68 1.45
C VAL A 405 3.10 -26.92 2.31
N ALA A 406 2.03 -27.68 2.45
CA ALA A 406 2.04 -29.01 3.02
C ALA A 406 1.59 -30.03 1.96
N LEU A 407 2.38 -31.08 1.80
CA LEU A 407 2.14 -32.18 0.88
C LEU A 407 1.80 -33.44 1.65
N THR A 408 1.12 -34.38 1.00
CA THR A 408 0.91 -35.74 1.49
C THR A 408 1.35 -36.75 0.44
N VAL A 409 2.04 -37.80 0.86
CA VAL A 409 2.44 -38.93 0.02
C VAL A 409 2.43 -40.20 0.85
N ALA A 410 1.78 -41.25 0.36
CA ALA A 410 1.68 -42.53 1.06
C ALA A 410 1.16 -42.42 2.52
N GLY A 411 0.24 -41.47 2.75
CA GLY A 411 -0.34 -41.17 4.07
C GLY A 411 0.53 -40.27 4.98
N GLU A 412 1.74 -39.92 4.56
CA GLU A 412 2.66 -39.08 5.32
C GLU A 412 2.58 -37.62 4.91
N SER A 413 2.61 -36.71 5.88
CA SER A 413 2.62 -35.27 5.62
C SER A 413 4.03 -34.69 5.69
N TRP A 414 4.37 -33.84 4.73
CA TRP A 414 5.58 -33.03 4.74
C TRP A 414 5.19 -31.56 4.55
N LYS A 415 5.93 -30.63 5.16
CA LYS A 415 5.59 -29.20 5.16
C LYS A 415 6.82 -28.34 5.02
N CYS A 416 6.71 -27.26 4.27
CA CYS A 416 7.71 -26.21 4.17
C CYS A 416 7.08 -24.82 4.12
N SER A 417 7.85 -23.79 4.48
CA SER A 417 7.45 -22.40 4.35
C SER A 417 8.64 -21.51 4.05
N THR A 418 8.37 -20.32 3.53
CA THR A 418 9.40 -19.30 3.34
C THR A 418 8.79 -17.89 3.34
N THR A 419 9.66 -16.88 3.35
CA THR A 419 9.29 -15.47 3.26
C THR A 419 10.28 -14.77 2.35
N GLN A 420 9.80 -14.05 1.34
CA GLN A 420 10.64 -13.42 0.31
C GLN A 420 10.16 -12.00 0.02
N LYS A 421 11.07 -11.12 -0.41
CA LYS A 421 10.70 -9.75 -0.81
C LYS A 421 9.79 -9.77 -2.03
N LEU A 422 8.82 -8.87 -2.03
CA LEU A 422 7.85 -8.69 -3.11
C LEU A 422 7.77 -7.21 -3.47
N LEU A 423 7.98 -6.90 -4.75
CA LEU A 423 7.71 -5.57 -5.29
C LEU A 423 6.26 -5.52 -5.79
N VAL A 424 5.49 -4.54 -5.30
CA VAL A 424 4.11 -4.29 -5.74
C VAL A 424 4.09 -3.02 -6.57
N LEU A 425 3.80 -3.16 -7.86
CA LEU A 425 3.69 -2.05 -8.78
C LEU A 425 2.28 -1.44 -8.77
N PRO A 426 2.15 -0.11 -8.95
CA PRO A 426 0.85 0.50 -9.20
C PRO A 426 0.27 0.03 -10.53
N GLN A 427 -1.02 0.29 -10.74
CA GLN A 427 -1.70 0.03 -12.00
C GLN A 427 -0.98 0.72 -13.18
N SER A 428 -0.98 0.08 -14.36
CA SER A 428 -0.37 0.64 -15.56
C SER A 428 -1.19 1.78 -16.17
N GLN A 429 -0.52 2.63 -16.95
CA GLN A 429 -1.14 3.76 -17.64
C GLN A 429 -2.25 3.32 -18.61
N ASP A 430 -2.02 2.28 -19.40
CA ASP A 430 -3.01 1.76 -20.38
C ASP A 430 -4.29 1.25 -19.70
N MET A 431 -4.19 0.77 -18.45
CA MET A 431 -5.35 0.32 -17.70
C MET A 431 -6.18 1.47 -17.11
N LEU A 432 -5.61 2.68 -17.01
CA LEU A 432 -6.35 3.88 -16.63
C LEU A 432 -7.15 4.45 -17.82
N THR A 433 -6.61 4.38 -19.04
CA THR A 433 -7.26 4.90 -20.25
C THR A 433 -8.43 4.02 -20.68
N ASN A 434 -8.26 2.70 -20.66
CA ASN A 434 -9.28 1.74 -21.14
C ASN A 434 -10.52 1.65 -20.24
N GLY A 435 -10.44 2.10 -18.98
CA GLY A 435 -11.59 2.21 -18.08
C GLY A 435 -12.54 3.36 -18.44
N THR A 436 -12.12 4.26 -19.32
CA THR A 436 -12.89 5.45 -19.73
C THR A 436 -13.69 5.23 -21.02
N GLU A 437 -13.34 4.21 -21.83
CA GLU A 437 -13.96 3.94 -23.14
C GLU A 437 -15.02 2.83 -23.15
N SER A 438 -15.22 2.07 -22.07
CA SER A 438 -16.26 1.00 -22.03
C SER A 438 -17.58 1.39 -21.33
N ALA A 439 -17.72 2.64 -20.92
CA ALA A 439 -18.93 3.18 -20.29
C ALA A 439 -19.89 3.82 -21.30
N ASP A 440 -20.09 3.20 -22.46
CA ASP A 440 -21.18 3.56 -23.38
C ASP A 440 -21.83 2.27 -23.91
N LEU A 441 -22.88 1.82 -23.21
CA LEU A 441 -24.15 1.35 -23.79
C LEU A 441 -25.09 0.76 -22.72
N LYS A 442 -26.28 1.38 -22.65
CA LYS A 442 -27.56 0.93 -22.08
C LYS A 442 -27.80 1.11 -20.58
N GLY A 443 -28.44 2.23 -20.27
CA GLY A 443 -29.64 2.27 -19.43
C GLY A 443 -29.43 2.31 -17.93
N PHE A 444 -29.00 3.45 -17.38
CA PHE A 444 -29.21 3.76 -15.97
C PHE A 444 -29.39 5.26 -15.77
N THR A 445 -30.49 5.64 -15.10
CA THR A 445 -30.86 7.01 -14.71
C THR A 445 -29.84 7.61 -13.73
N PRO A 446 -29.64 8.96 -13.75
CA PRO A 446 -28.49 9.60 -13.14
C PRO A 446 -28.65 9.73 -11.62
N GLY A 447 -27.97 8.86 -10.89
CA GLY A 447 -27.81 8.93 -9.45
C GLY A 447 -26.52 8.24 -9.04
N GLY A 448 -25.48 9.02 -8.76
CA GLY A 448 -24.25 8.55 -8.11
C GLY A 448 -23.28 7.78 -9.02
N VAL A 449 -22.43 8.50 -9.77
CA VAL A 449 -21.20 7.90 -10.30
C VAL A 449 -20.02 8.49 -9.53
N ALA A 450 -19.53 7.69 -8.59
CA ALA A 450 -18.36 7.99 -7.79
C ALA A 450 -17.10 7.75 -8.63
N ALA A 451 -16.28 8.79 -8.80
CA ALA A 451 -14.89 8.64 -9.22
C ALA A 451 -14.12 7.96 -8.06
N LEU A 452 -14.02 6.63 -8.13
CA LEU A 452 -13.35 5.79 -7.13
C LEU A 452 -11.92 5.49 -7.57
N ALA A 453 -10.98 6.33 -7.14
CA ALA A 453 -9.55 6.04 -7.14
C ALA A 453 -9.05 6.08 -5.69
N PHE A 454 -8.54 4.93 -5.20
CA PHE A 454 -7.90 4.69 -3.90
C PHE A 454 -8.55 5.32 -2.65
N GLY A 455 -9.31 4.48 -1.93
CA GLY A 455 -9.50 4.54 -0.48
C GLY A 455 -10.13 5.82 0.09
N ALA A 456 -11.46 5.81 0.25
CA ALA A 456 -12.14 6.44 1.38
C ALA A 456 -11.63 5.77 2.68
N THR A 457 -11.37 6.40 3.81
CA THR A 457 -12.10 7.43 4.59
C THR A 457 -11.05 8.20 5.42
N ALA A 458 -11.06 9.52 5.58
CA ALA A 458 -12.04 10.23 6.39
C ALA A 458 -12.17 11.69 5.92
N ILE A 459 -13.40 12.05 5.55
CA ILE A 459 -13.90 13.42 5.64
C ILE A 459 -14.54 13.53 7.03
N GLU A 460 -14.32 14.65 7.70
CA GLU A 460 -14.78 14.98 9.04
C GLU A 460 -16.26 14.67 9.27
N PHE A 461 -16.55 13.89 10.31
CA PHE A 461 -17.71 14.15 11.15
C PHE A 461 -17.21 14.74 12.45
N ALA A 462 -17.42 16.04 12.63
CA ALA A 462 -17.46 16.63 13.96
C ALA A 462 -18.67 16.03 14.69
N SER A 463 -18.43 15.12 15.63
CA SER A 463 -19.42 14.76 16.64
C SER A 463 -18.86 15.17 18.00
N ASN A 464 -19.51 16.16 18.60
CA ASN A 464 -19.39 16.47 20.03
C ASN A 464 -19.53 15.17 20.82
N SER A 465 -18.45 14.70 21.43
CA SER A 465 -18.48 13.62 22.40
C SER A 465 -18.91 14.18 23.74
N ALA A 466 -20.22 14.40 23.90
CA ALA A 466 -20.83 14.30 25.22
C ALA A 466 -20.95 12.80 25.54
N SER A 467 -20.32 12.41 26.64
CA SER A 467 -20.40 11.14 27.36
C SER A 467 -21.60 10.23 27.01
N LEU A 468 -21.32 9.09 26.34
CA LEU A 468 -22.24 7.94 26.26
C LEU A 468 -22.15 7.03 27.51
N LEU A 469 -21.48 7.48 28.58
CA LEU A 469 -21.42 6.81 29.87
C LEU A 469 -22.42 7.39 30.90
N GLU A 470 -23.13 8.48 30.57
CA GLU A 470 -24.17 9.06 31.45
C GLU A 470 -25.60 8.61 31.11
N VAL A 471 -25.84 7.99 29.95
CA VAL A 471 -27.20 7.56 29.55
C VAL A 471 -27.54 6.14 30.04
N VAL A 472 -26.54 5.33 30.40
CA VAL A 472 -26.76 4.00 30.98
C VAL A 472 -26.92 4.05 32.51
N ALA A 473 -26.55 5.16 33.16
CA ALA A 473 -26.72 5.36 34.60
C ALA A 473 -28.08 5.97 34.99
N ALA A 474 -28.89 6.43 34.03
CA ALA A 474 -30.19 7.08 34.28
C ALA A 474 -31.41 6.16 34.02
N LEU A 475 -31.20 4.88 33.71
CA LEU A 475 -32.27 3.90 33.45
C LEU A 475 -32.31 2.74 34.46
N SER A 476 -31.54 2.84 35.56
CA SER A 476 -31.58 1.89 36.69
C SER A 476 -32.25 2.44 37.95
N GLU A 477 -32.88 3.62 37.89
CA GLU A 477 -33.61 4.22 39.01
C GLU A 477 -35.01 4.67 38.57
N LEU A 478 -35.88 3.74 38.18
CA LEU A 478 -37.33 3.95 38.12
C LEU A 478 -38.01 2.58 38.27
N ASP A 479 -38.09 2.10 39.51
CA ASP A 479 -39.10 1.14 39.97
C ASP A 479 -40.42 1.91 40.15
N ILE A 480 -41.46 1.50 39.41
CA ILE A 480 -42.89 1.32 39.79
C ILE A 480 -43.59 0.57 38.65
#